data_AF-A0A2G9THH7-F1
#
_entry.id   AF-A0A2G9THH7-F1
#
_cell.length_a   1.000
_cell.length_b   1.000
_cell.length_c   1.000
_cell.angle_alpha   90.00
_cell.angle_beta   90.00
_cell.angle_gamma   90.00
#
_symmetry.space_group_name_H-M   'P 1'
#
loop_
_entity.id
_entity.type
_entity.pdbx_description
1 polymer ?
#
loop_
_entity_poly.entity_id
_entity_poly.type
_entity_poly.pdbx_seq_one_letter_code
_entity_poly.pdbx_strand_id
1 'polypeptide(L)'
;MGWCVVLSCCVFNLMFAAGPGPLCFFVPGELVSQKVRAATYTWLNIVMNGSRSILLIVYFPIQAALGGPLSYFLLFFPPCAITVTICYFFLPETKGLTPEEIELFAVKARAAMLRLRGFPEEDIKEEKEGKEKELVSD
;
A
#
# COMPACT_ATOMS: atom_id res chain seq x y z
N MET A 1 16.68 21.68 24.41
CA MET A 1 15.72 20.55 24.34
C MET A 1 15.10 20.34 22.96
N GLY A 2 14.91 21.36 22.11
CA GLY A 2 14.37 21.17 20.75
C GLY A 2 15.29 20.41 19.77
N TRP A 3 16.61 20.50 19.92
CA TRP A 3 17.58 19.85 19.02
C TRP A 3 17.48 18.32 19.01
N CYS A 4 17.14 17.68 20.14
CA CYS A 4 16.96 16.22 20.19
C CYS A 4 15.77 15.76 19.36
N VAL A 5 14.67 16.53 19.39
CA VAL A 5 13.46 16.25 18.59
C VAL A 5 13.76 16.44 17.10
N VAL A 6 14.48 17.51 16.74
CA VAL A 6 14.90 17.76 15.36
C VAL A 6 15.78 16.63 14.85
N LEU A 7 16.79 16.20 15.61
CA LEU A 7 17.65 15.07 15.25
C LEU A 7 16.85 13.77 15.05
N SER A 8 15.91 13.47 15.96
CA SER A 8 15.06 12.27 15.81
C SER A 8 14.17 12.32 14.57
N CYS A 9 13.60 13.49 14.24
CA CYS A 9 12.80 13.68 13.04
C CYS A 9 13.65 13.54 11.76
N CYS A 10 14.87 14.08 11.75
CA CYS A 10 15.77 13.94 10.61
C CYS A 10 16.16 12.48 10.36
N VAL A 11 16.57 11.75 11.40
CA VAL A 11 16.93 10.33 11.30
C VAL A 11 15.74 9.49 10.84
N PHE A 12 14.55 9.75 11.38
CA PHE A 12 13.32 9.10 10.96
C PHE A 12 13.02 9.38 9.47
N ASN A 13 13.14 10.63 9.03
CA ASN A 13 12.88 11.00 7.64
C ASN A 13 13.86 10.32 6.67
N LEU A 14 15.14 10.21 7.03
CA LEU A 14 16.13 9.49 6.24
C LEU A 14 15.80 8.00 6.10
N MET A 15 15.40 7.34 7.19
CA MET A 15 14.95 5.94 7.13
C MET A 15 13.67 5.79 6.30
N PHE A 16 12.74 6.74 6.43
CA PHE A 16 11.49 6.74 5.66
C PHE A 16 11.75 6.91 4.16
N ALA A 17 12.64 7.83 3.78
CA ALA A 17 13.04 8.09 2.41
C ALA A 17 13.83 6.93 1.78
N ALA A 18 14.55 6.14 2.58
CA ALA A 18 15.28 4.98 2.09
C ALA A 18 14.42 3.72 1.97
N GLY A 19 13.40 3.55 2.84
CA GLY A 19 12.57 2.34 2.88
C GLY A 19 11.16 2.58 2.33
N PRO A 20 10.17 2.91 3.19
CA PRO A 20 8.77 2.99 2.81
C PRO A 20 8.46 3.90 1.61
N GLY A 21 9.17 5.04 1.51
CA GLY A 21 8.95 6.04 0.47
C GLY A 21 9.13 5.50 -0.95
N PRO A 22 10.30 4.97 -1.34
CA PRO A 22 10.48 4.34 -2.64
C PRO A 22 9.77 3.00 -2.73
N LEU A 23 9.73 2.21 -1.64
CA LEU A 23 9.16 0.86 -1.64
C LEU A 23 7.68 0.85 -2.06
N CYS A 24 6.88 1.82 -1.61
CA CYS A 24 5.47 1.89 -1.96
C CYS A 24 5.21 2.20 -3.45
N PHE A 25 6.19 2.73 -4.18
CA PHE A 25 6.12 2.90 -5.63
C PHE A 25 6.69 1.72 -6.40
N PHE A 26 7.67 1.00 -5.84
CA PHE A 26 8.24 -0.21 -6.45
C PHE A 26 7.27 -1.39 -6.42
N VAL A 27 6.66 -1.67 -5.27
CA VAL A 27 5.73 -2.79 -5.05
C VAL A 27 4.61 -2.86 -6.11
N PRO A 28 3.83 -1.80 -6.37
CA PRO A 28 2.81 -1.82 -7.41
C PRO A 28 3.40 -1.90 -8.82
N GLY A 29 4.68 -1.55 -9.03
CA GLY A 29 5.35 -1.69 -10.32
C GLY A 29 5.63 -3.15 -10.69
N GLU A 30 5.89 -3.99 -9.69
CA GLU A 30 6.10 -5.43 -9.84
C GLU A 30 4.79 -6.23 -9.85
N LEU A 31 3.77 -5.75 -9.10
CA LEU A 31 2.51 -6.48 -8.93
C LEU A 31 1.51 -6.30 -10.07
N VAL A 32 1.68 -5.30 -10.94
CA VAL A 32 0.67 -4.95 -11.96
C VAL A 32 1.19 -5.07 -13.38
N SER A 33 0.39 -5.69 -14.24
CA SER A 33 0.65 -5.77 -15.68
C SER A 33 0.80 -4.37 -16.31
N GLN A 34 1.66 -4.24 -17.33
CA GLN A 34 1.95 -2.97 -17.99
C GLN A 34 0.69 -2.22 -18.47
N LYS A 35 -0.34 -2.96 -18.90
CA LYS A 35 -1.59 -2.39 -19.43
C LYS A 35 -2.38 -1.56 -18.40
N VAL A 36 -2.30 -1.91 -17.11
CA VAL A 36 -3.07 -1.26 -16.03
C VAL A 36 -2.23 -0.40 -15.10
N ARG A 37 -0.89 -0.42 -15.27
CA ARG A 37 0.06 0.25 -14.40
C ARG A 37 -0.22 1.74 -14.21
N ALA A 38 -0.53 2.46 -15.29
CA ALA A 38 -0.86 3.89 -15.21
C ALA A 38 -2.12 4.19 -14.38
N ALA A 39 -3.15 3.35 -14.50
CA ALA A 39 -4.38 3.48 -13.72
C ALA A 39 -4.11 3.20 -12.22
N THR A 40 -3.30 2.19 -11.91
CA THR A 40 -2.90 1.87 -10.53
C THR A 40 -2.16 3.03 -9.87
N TYR A 41 -1.13 3.59 -10.52
CA TYR A 41 -0.40 4.75 -9.97
C TYR A 41 -1.26 6.01 -9.80
N THR A 42 -2.28 6.18 -10.64
CA THR A 42 -3.26 7.26 -10.50
C THR A 42 -4.08 7.09 -9.23
N TRP A 43 -4.65 5.90 -9.01
CA TRP A 43 -5.40 5.59 -7.79
C TRP A 43 -4.54 5.70 -6.53
N LEU A 44 -3.30 5.20 -6.58
CA LEU A 44 -2.35 5.34 -5.47
C LEU A 44 -2.12 6.82 -5.12
N ASN A 45 -1.91 7.68 -6.10
CA ASN A 45 -1.73 9.12 -5.87
C ASN A 45 -2.97 9.78 -5.28
N ILE A 46 -4.17 9.43 -5.75
CA ILE A 46 -5.43 9.97 -5.23
C ILE A 46 -5.60 9.60 -3.76
N VAL A 47 -5.38 8.33 -3.40
CA VAL A 47 -5.50 7.86 -2.02
C VAL A 47 -4.42 8.48 -1.13
N MET A 48 -3.18 8.58 -1.61
CA MET A 48 -2.08 9.18 -0.85
C MET A 48 -2.28 10.68 -0.61
N ASN A 49 -2.65 11.44 -1.63
CA ASN A 49 -2.92 12.88 -1.47
C ASN A 49 -4.22 13.14 -0.70
N GLY A 50 -5.24 12.31 -0.88
CA GLY A 50 -6.50 12.38 -0.13
C GLY A 50 -6.28 12.15 1.36
N SER A 51 -5.59 11.07 1.72
CA SER A 51 -5.25 10.78 3.13
C SER A 51 -4.39 11.89 3.75
N ARG A 52 -3.40 12.41 3.01
CA ARG A 52 -2.59 13.56 3.46
C ARG A 52 -3.44 14.81 3.71
N SER A 53 -4.41 15.10 2.84
CA SER A 53 -5.28 16.26 2.99
C SER A 53 -6.19 16.14 4.22
N ILE A 54 -6.77 14.96 4.45
CA ILE A 54 -7.58 14.68 5.63
C ILE A 54 -6.75 14.81 6.92
N LEU A 55 -5.53 14.27 6.92
CA LEU A 55 -4.61 14.38 8.05
C LEU A 55 -4.30 15.84 8.39
N LEU A 56 -4.08 16.70 7.39
CA LEU A 56 -3.83 18.13 7.62
C LEU A 56 -5.03 18.84 8.23
N ILE A 57 -6.26 18.53 7.77
CA ILE A 57 -7.49 19.09 8.34
C ILE A 57 -7.64 18.69 9.83
N VAL A 58 -7.34 17.44 10.15
CA VAL A 58 -7.41 16.89 11.52
C VAL A 58 -6.24 17.37 12.40
N TYR A 59 -5.09 17.69 11.80
CA TYR A 59 -3.91 18.14 12.54
C TYR A 59 -4.12 19.51 13.23
N PHE A 60 -4.73 20.48 12.54
CA PHE A 60 -4.96 21.82 13.09
C PHE A 60 -5.69 21.84 14.45
N PRO A 61 -6.84 21.16 14.64
CA PRO A 61 -7.52 21.15 15.93
C PRO A 61 -6.75 20.37 17.01
N ILE A 62 -6.04 19.30 16.64
CA ILE A 62 -5.26 18.48 17.59
C ILE A 62 -4.03 19.25 18.08
N GLN A 63 -3.35 19.99 17.19
CA GLN A 63 -2.22 20.82 17.55
C GLN A 63 -2.61 21.91 18.55
N ALA A 64 -3.79 22.52 18.38
CA ALA A 64 -4.30 23.56 19.28
C ALA A 64 -4.61 23.02 20.69
N ALA A 65 -4.97 21.74 20.82
CA ALA A 65 -5.35 21.13 22.10
C ALA A 65 -4.18 20.49 22.86
N LEU A 66 -3.24 19.85 22.16
CA LEU A 66 -2.22 18.97 22.77
C LEU A 66 -0.78 19.50 22.65
N GLY A 67 -0.57 20.58 21.89
CA GLY A 67 0.75 21.15 21.61
C GLY A 67 1.50 20.41 20.49
N GLY A 68 2.31 21.15 19.74
CA GLY A 68 2.97 20.68 18.49
C GLY A 68 3.79 19.37 18.58
N PRO A 69 4.59 19.12 19.63
CA PRO A 69 5.41 17.91 19.68
C PRO A 69 4.59 16.62 19.88
N LEU A 70 3.57 16.67 20.74
CA LEU A 70 2.75 15.49 21.07
C LEU A 70 1.75 15.17 19.95
N SER A 71 1.17 16.20 19.31
CA SER A 71 0.28 16.00 18.17
C SER A 71 1.01 15.36 16.98
N TYR A 72 2.29 15.70 16.75
CA TYR A 72 3.09 15.09 15.69
C TYR A 72 3.36 13.61 15.96
N PHE A 73 3.73 13.25 17.20
CA PHE A 73 4.00 11.86 17.57
C PHE A 73 2.74 10.98 17.44
N LEU A 74 1.59 11.50 17.89
CA LEU A 74 0.33 10.77 17.94
C LEU A 74 -0.32 10.60 16.56
N LEU A 75 -0.09 11.51 15.62
CA LEU A 75 -0.59 11.39 14.23
C LEU A 75 0.33 10.55 13.34
N PHE A 76 1.64 10.48 13.63
CA PHE A 76 2.60 9.81 12.76
C PHE A 76 2.87 8.35 13.16
N PHE A 77 2.90 8.06 14.47
CA PHE A 77 3.26 6.72 14.96
C PHE A 77 2.21 5.63 14.66
N PRO A 78 0.89 5.84 14.91
CA PRO A 78 -0.12 4.81 14.64
C PRO A 78 -0.21 4.37 13.17
N PRO A 79 -0.27 5.26 12.16
CA PRO A 79 -0.34 4.82 10.77
C PRO A 79 0.94 4.11 10.32
N CYS A 80 2.11 4.47 10.87
CA CYS A 80 3.34 3.73 10.61
C CYS A 80 3.28 2.29 11.15
N ALA A 81 2.82 2.10 12.38
CA ALA A 81 2.69 0.78 13.00
C ALA A 81 1.66 -0.09 12.26
N ILE A 82 0.52 0.50 11.87
CA ILE A 82 -0.51 -0.17 11.07
C ILE A 82 0.07 -0.58 9.71
N THR A 83 0.80 0.31 9.04
CA THR A 83 1.42 0.02 7.74
C THR A 83 2.40 -1.15 7.84
N VAL A 84 3.27 -1.18 8.86
CA VAL A 84 4.21 -2.30 9.08
C VAL A 84 3.44 -3.60 9.33
N THR A 85 2.38 -3.56 10.13
CA THR A 85 1.55 -4.73 10.42
C THR A 85 0.86 -5.26 9.16
N ILE A 86 0.26 -4.38 8.37
CA ILE A 86 -0.38 -4.75 7.10
C ILE A 86 0.66 -5.30 6.13
N CYS A 87 1.82 -4.65 5.95
CA CYS A 87 2.88 -5.17 5.11
C CYS A 87 3.35 -6.56 5.56
N TYR A 88 3.47 -6.79 6.87
CA TYR A 88 3.90 -8.10 7.39
C TYR A 88 2.90 -9.23 7.10
N PHE A 89 1.58 -8.95 7.19
CA PHE A 89 0.55 -9.98 6.99
C PHE A 89 0.01 -10.10 5.55
N PHE A 90 -0.08 -8.98 4.83
CA PHE A 90 -0.74 -8.90 3.52
C PHE A 90 0.21 -8.80 2.34
N LEU A 91 1.48 -8.45 2.53
CA LEU A 91 2.43 -8.37 1.43
C LEU A 91 3.09 -9.76 1.24
N PRO A 92 2.73 -10.52 0.19
CA PRO A 92 3.49 -11.71 -0.16
C PRO A 92 4.90 -11.27 -0.58
N GLU A 93 5.92 -12.01 -0.16
CA GLU A 93 7.31 -11.80 -0.56
C GLU A 93 7.39 -11.86 -2.10
N THR A 94 7.59 -10.71 -2.75
CA THR A 94 7.72 -10.60 -4.21
C THR A 94 9.16 -10.78 -4.71
N LYS A 95 10.12 -11.08 -3.82
CA LYS A 95 11.52 -11.23 -4.24
C LYS A 95 11.73 -12.58 -4.92
N GLY A 96 12.02 -12.54 -6.22
CA GLY A 96 12.52 -13.68 -6.98
C GLY A 96 11.45 -14.55 -7.63
N LEU A 97 10.18 -14.13 -7.64
CA LEU A 97 9.15 -14.79 -8.42
C LEU A 97 9.16 -14.29 -9.87
N THR A 98 8.83 -15.18 -10.79
CA THR A 98 8.64 -14.79 -12.20
C THR A 98 7.39 -13.92 -12.32
N PRO A 99 7.31 -13.00 -13.30
CA PRO A 99 6.12 -12.17 -13.51
C PRO A 99 4.83 -13.00 -13.68
N GLU A 100 4.93 -14.20 -14.25
CA GLU A 100 3.82 -15.16 -14.37
C GLU A 100 3.31 -15.65 -13.01
N GLU A 101 4.20 -15.97 -12.07
CA GLU A 101 3.82 -16.41 -10.74
C GLU A 101 3.11 -15.29 -9.97
N ILE A 102 3.56 -14.04 -10.12
CA ILE A 102 2.93 -12.86 -9.51
C ILE A 102 1.51 -12.65 -10.06
N GLU A 103 1.31 -12.80 -11.37
CA GLU A 103 -0.03 -12.71 -11.97
C GLU A 103 -0.94 -13.85 -11.52
N LEU A 104 -0.43 -15.07 -11.36
CA LEU A 104 -1.20 -16.20 -10.80
C LEU A 104 -1.65 -15.93 -9.35
N PHE A 105 -0.78 -15.32 -8.53
CA PHE A 105 -1.15 -14.89 -7.17
C PHE A 105 -2.22 -13.80 -7.19
N ALA A 106 -2.10 -12.83 -8.11
CA ALA A 106 -3.11 -11.78 -8.28
C ALA A 106 -4.48 -12.36 -8.70
N VAL A 107 -4.49 -13.36 -9.59
CA VAL A 107 -5.72 -14.07 -10.01
C VAL A 107 -6.35 -14.82 -8.82
N LYS A 108 -5.55 -15.52 -8.00
CA LYS A 108 -6.04 -16.21 -6.80
C LYS A 108 -6.61 -15.22 -5.77
N ALA A 109 -5.92 -14.12 -5.51
CA ALA A 109 -6.37 -13.07 -4.59
C ALA A 109 -7.66 -12.40 -5.08
N ARG A 110 -7.74 -12.09 -6.38
CA ARG A 110 -8.95 -11.53 -7.00
C ARG A 110 -10.14 -12.46 -6.84
N ALA A 111 -9.94 -13.75 -7.09
CA ALA A 111 -11.02 -14.72 -6.91
C ALA A 111 -11.44 -14.92 -5.45
N ALA A 112 -10.51 -14.89 -4.50
CA ALA A 112 -10.85 -14.87 -3.09
C ALA A 112 -11.69 -13.62 -2.74
N MET A 113 -11.36 -12.47 -3.33
CA MET A 113 -12.16 -11.24 -3.20
C MET A 113 -13.57 -11.37 -3.82
N LEU A 114 -13.69 -11.99 -5.00
CA LEU A 114 -14.98 -12.25 -5.63
C LEU A 114 -15.86 -13.17 -4.79
N ARG A 115 -15.27 -14.20 -4.15
CA ARG A 115 -15.97 -15.05 -3.17
C ARG A 115 -16.52 -14.24 -2.00
N LEU A 116 -15.73 -13.32 -1.44
CA LEU A 116 -16.20 -12.43 -0.36
C LEU A 116 -17.31 -11.48 -0.82
N ARG A 117 -17.31 -11.08 -2.10
CA ARG A 117 -18.37 -10.27 -2.70
C ARG A 117 -19.65 -11.05 -3.04
N GLY A 118 -19.70 -12.36 -2.79
CA GLY A 118 -20.87 -13.20 -3.03
C GLY A 118 -21.10 -13.55 -4.50
N PHE A 119 -20.06 -13.52 -5.33
CA PHE A 119 -20.16 -13.96 -6.72
C PHE A 119 -20.40 -15.48 -6.81
N PRO A 120 -21.17 -15.97 -7.81
CA PRO A 120 -21.36 -17.40 -8.05
C PRO A 120 -20.02 -18.14 -8.26
N GLU A 121 -19.89 -19.35 -7.71
CA GLU A 121 -18.66 -20.16 -7.83
C GLU A 121 -18.30 -20.51 -9.28
N GLU A 122 -19.29 -20.59 -10.17
CA GLU A 122 -19.10 -20.90 -11.59
C GLU A 122 -18.40 -19.74 -12.32
N ASP A 123 -18.92 -18.51 -12.17
CA ASP A 123 -18.32 -17.30 -12.74
C ASP A 123 -16.87 -17.09 -12.24
N ILE A 124 -16.60 -17.42 -10.98
CA ILE A 124 -15.25 -17.30 -10.40
C ILE A 124 -14.30 -18.33 -11.03
N LYS A 125 -14.78 -19.53 -11.33
CA LYS A 125 -13.97 -20.57 -12.00
C LYS A 125 -13.73 -20.21 -13.46
N GLU A 126 -14.75 -19.77 -14.19
CA GLU A 126 -14.60 -19.32 -15.58
C GLU A 126 -13.63 -18.13 -15.70
N GLU A 127 -13.73 -17.15 -14.80
CA GLU A 127 -12.82 -16.00 -14.83
C GLU A 127 -11.38 -16.40 -14.48
N LYS A 128 -11.20 -17.31 -13.52
CA LYS A 128 -9.89 -17.88 -13.20
C LYS A 128 -9.29 -18.62 -14.38
N GLU A 129 -10.04 -19.55 -14.97
CA GLU A 129 -9.57 -20.37 -16.09
C GLU A 129 -9.32 -19.53 -17.34
N GLY A 130 -10.15 -18.51 -17.60
CA GLY A 130 -9.94 -17.57 -18.69
C GLY A 130 -8.64 -16.81 -18.54
N LYS A 131 -8.36 -16.28 -17.34
CA LYS A 131 -7.10 -15.59 -17.05
C LYS A 131 -5.89 -16.54 -17.06
N GLU A 132 -6.02 -17.75 -16.55
CA GLU A 132 -4.94 -18.74 -16.54
C GLU A 132 -4.57 -19.19 -17.96
N LYS A 133 -5.56 -19.33 -18.86
CA LYS A 133 -5.32 -19.63 -20.29
C LYS A 133 -4.69 -18.46 -21.05
N GLU A 134 -5.06 -17.23 -20.71
CA GLU A 134 -4.44 -16.02 -21.31
C GLU A 134 -2.95 -15.93 -20.92
N LEU A 135 -2.60 -16.33 -19.69
CA LEU A 135 -1.22 -16.34 -19.17
C LEU A 135 -0.32 -17.43 -19.75
N VAL A 136 -0.89 -18.57 -20.18
CA VAL A 136 -0.12 -19.70 -20.76
C VAL A 136 0.03 -19.54 -22.30
N SER A 137 -0.65 -18.57 -22.89
CA SER A 137 -0.68 -18.36 -24.35
C SER A 137 0.25 -17.25 -24.85
N ASP A 138 0.88 -16.48 -23.96
CA ASP A 138 1.94 -15.49 -24.25
C ASP A 138 3.33 -16.13 -24.05
#